data_AF-A0A967W563-F1
#
_entry.id   AF-A0A967W563-F1
#
_cell.length_a   1.000
_cell.length_b   1.000
_cell.length_c   1.000
_cell.angle_alpha   90.00
_cell.angle_beta   90.00
_cell.angle_gamma   90.00
#
_symmetry.space_group_name_H-M   'P 1'
#
loop_
_entity.id
_entity.type
_entity.pdbx_description
1 polymer ?
#
loop_
_entity_poly.entity_id
_entity_poly.type
_entity_poly.pdbx_seq_one_letter_code
_entity_poly.pdbx_strand_id
1 'polypeptide(L)' 'DTEGSQYFIMHQWKPHLNGNYTRFGKVIDGMDVVDRIVKGDKVLSTTWY' A
#
# COMPACT_ATOMS: atom_id res chain seq x y z
N ASP A 1 -19.99 1.42 -0.33
CA ASP A 1 -19.60 0.64 0.87
C ASP A 1 -18.76 -0.59 0.56
N THR A 2 -17.60 -0.42 -0.08
CA THR A 2 -16.69 -1.55 -0.39
C THR A 2 -15.21 -1.27 -0.11
N GLU A 3 -14.85 -0.03 0.22
CA GLU A 3 -13.45 0.43 0.28
C GLU A 3 -13.01 0.87 1.68
N GLY A 4 -13.66 0.37 2.74
CA GLY A 4 -13.38 0.83 4.10
C GLY A 4 -12.07 0.33 4.69
N SER A 5 -11.57 -0.83 4.25
CA SER A 5 -10.42 -1.52 4.87
C SER A 5 -9.30 -1.92 3.90
N GLN A 6 -9.51 -1.72 2.59
CA GLN A 6 -8.52 -2.03 1.58
C GLN A 6 -7.60 -0.83 1.37
N TYR A 7 -6.30 -1.09 1.22
CA TYR A 7 -5.31 -0.08 0.87
C TYR A 7 -4.32 -0.64 -0.13
N PHE A 8 -3.64 0.27 -0.84
CA PHE A 8 -2.63 -0.07 -1.83
C PHE A 8 -1.28 0.49 -1.41
N ILE A 9 -0.23 -0.27 -1.68
CA ILE A 9 1.16 0.17 -1.57
C ILE A 9 1.74 0.21 -2.97
N MET A 10 2.27 1.36 -3.36
CA MET A 10 2.89 1.54 -4.68
C MET A 10 4.34 1.06 -4.65
N HIS A 11 4.67 0.06 -5.48
CA HIS A 11 6.06 -0.35 -5.75
C HIS A 11 6.84 0.72 -6.52
N GLN A 12 6.14 1.49 -7.36
CA GLN A 12 6.72 2.51 -8.23
C GLN A 12 5.76 3.68 -8.40
N TRP A 13 6.29 4.82 -8.83
CA TRP A 13 5.47 6.00 -9.12
C TRP A 13 4.50 5.74 -10.29
N LYS A 14 3.21 5.98 -10.05
CA LYS A 14 2.13 5.81 -11.04
C LYS A 14 1.30 7.10 -11.14
N PRO A 15 1.74 8.10 -11.92
CA PRO A 15 1.13 9.43 -11.94
C PRO A 15 -0.32 9.44 -12.44
N HIS A 16 -0.73 8.44 -13.24
CA HIS A 16 -2.10 8.30 -13.72
C HIS A 16 -3.12 7.93 -12.60
N LEU A 17 -2.64 7.57 -11.40
CA LEU A 17 -3.50 7.32 -10.23
C LEU A 17 -3.76 8.57 -9.40
N ASN A 18 -3.04 9.67 -9.68
CA ASN A 18 -3.21 10.93 -8.97
C ASN A 18 -4.63 11.48 -9.18
N GLY A 19 -5.29 11.91 -8.11
CA GLY A 19 -6.66 12.42 -8.13
C GLY A 19 -7.75 11.34 -8.17
N ASN A 20 -7.40 10.09 -8.50
CA ASN A 20 -8.32 8.95 -8.50
C ASN A 20 -8.27 8.16 -7.18
N TYR A 21 -7.17 8.27 -6.43
CA TYR A 21 -6.99 7.61 -5.14
C TYR A 21 -6.46 8.60 -4.09
N THR A 22 -7.01 8.51 -2.88
CA THR A 22 -6.54 9.29 -1.75
C THR A 22 -5.23 8.72 -1.22
N ARG A 23 -4.14 9.48 -1.38
CA ARG A 23 -2.86 9.15 -0.76
C ARG A 23 -2.88 9.58 0.71
N PHE A 24 -2.94 8.62 1.63
CA PHE A 24 -2.94 8.88 3.07
C PHE A 24 -1.57 8.65 3.75
N GLY A 25 -0.60 8.09 3.03
CA GLY A 25 0.71 7.76 3.60
C GLY A 25 1.82 7.58 2.56
N LYS A 26 3.04 7.33 3.06
CA LYS A 26 4.20 6.90 2.28
C LYS A 26 4.95 5.84 3.07
N VAL A 27 5.49 4.83 2.38
CA VAL A 27 6.44 3.91 2.99
C VAL A 27 7.71 4.70 3.31
N ILE A 28 8.15 4.65 4.56
CA ILE A 28 9.36 5.34 5.03
C ILE A 28 10.56 4.39 5.17
N ASP A 29 10.32 3.09 5.27
CA ASP A 29 11.32 2.03 5.37
C ASP A 29 10.74 0.69 4.83
N GLY A 30 11.60 -0.22 4.38
CA GLY A 30 11.21 -1.56 3.91
C GLY A 30 10.63 -1.64 2.49
N MET A 31 10.97 -0.69 1.59
CA MET A 31 10.53 -0.79 0.19
C MET A 31 11.08 -2.03 -0.54
N ASP A 32 12.23 -2.56 -0.12
CA ASP A 32 12.76 -3.81 -0.67
C ASP A 32 11.89 -5.03 -0.31
N VAL A 33 11.21 -4.99 0.84
CA VAL A 33 10.19 -5.99 1.22
C VAL A 33 8.96 -5.81 0.35
N VAL A 34 8.48 -4.56 0.19
CA VAL A 34 7.35 -4.25 -0.71
C VAL A 34 7.60 -4.84 -2.09
N ASP A 35 8.78 -4.61 -2.67
CA ASP A 35 9.15 -5.10 -4.00
C ASP A 35 9.21 -6.62 -4.15
N ARG A 36 9.27 -7.38 -3.05
CA ARG A 36 9.29 -8.84 -3.05
C ARG A 36 7.91 -9.48 -2.82
N ILE A 37 6.87 -8.70 -2.52
CA ILE A 37 5.53 -9.22 -2.24
C ILE A 37 4.98 -9.98 -3.45
N VAL A 38 4.42 -11.16 -3.20
CA VAL A 38 3.77 -12.01 -4.20
C VAL A 38 2.32 -12.31 -3.83
N LYS A 39 1.54 -12.77 -4.82
CA LYS A 39 0.15 -13.14 -4.62
C LYS A 39 0.05 -14.25 -3.56
N GLY A 40 -0.73 -13.99 -2.51
CA GLY A 40 -0.98 -14.95 -1.43
C GLY A 40 -0.22 -14.63 -0.13
N ASP A 41 0.71 -13.67 -0.17
CA ASP A 41 1.34 -13.15 1.05
C ASP A 41 0.29 -12.57 2.01
N LYS A 42 0.54 -12.77 3.31
CA LYS A 42 -0.38 -12.37 4.38
C LYS A 42 0.20 -11.22 5.19
N VAL A 43 -0.61 -10.20 5.41
CA VAL A 43 -0.35 -9.20 6.46
C VAL A 43 -0.60 -9.88 7.80
N LEU A 44 0.44 -10.03 8.62
CA LEU A 44 0.34 -10.73 9.91
C LEU A 44 -0.19 -9.81 11.03
N SER A 45 0.19 -8.53 11.00
CA SER A 45 -0.22 -7.54 12.01
C SER A 45 -0.13 -6.13 11.46
N THR A 46 -0.97 -5.23 11.97
CA THR A 46 -0.90 -3.79 11.72
C THR A 46 -1.22 -3.07 13.02
N THR A 47 -0.47 -2.02 13.34
CA THR A 47 -0.65 -1.23 14.56
C THR A 47 -0.71 0.24 14.20
N TRP A 48 -1.66 0.94 14.82
CA TRP A 48 -1.80 2.39 14.75
C TRP A 48 -1.65 2.93 16.17
N TYR A 49 -0.93 4.03 16.33
CA TYR A 49 -0.77 4.75 17.59
C TYR A 49 -1.72 5.94 17.66
#